data_AF-A0A7C4GT19-F1
#
_entry.id   AF-A0A7C4GT19-F1
#
_cell.length_a   1.000
_cell.length_b   1.000
_cell.length_c   1.000
_cell.angle_alpha   90.00
_cell.angle_beta   90.00
_cell.angle_gamma   90.00
#
_symmetry.space_group_name_H-M   'P 1'
#
loop_
_entity.id
_entity.type
_entity.pdbx_description
1 polymer ?
#
loop_
_entity_poly.entity_id
_entity_poly.type
_entity_poly.pdbx_seq_one_letter_code
_entity_poly.pdbx_strand_id
1 'polypeptide(L)'
;MTEELKRVLSEIQSSLCPLTFSMRKYIDNGLEVNIDDIDTLGQSFISLANRFRNQLKELKHTVLSLTLMEAGVSIRGRVRRMRRRGVSADDIVFFEEVYSLVKLIEDSIASGEYYEELLKIYRGKLNEDLHTHT
;
A
#
# COMPACT_ATOMS: atom_id res chain seq x y z
N MET A 1 -10.82 -17.93 8.77
CA MET A 1 -10.48 -17.25 7.50
C MET A 1 -11.10 -15.84 7.41
N THR A 2 -12.42 -15.67 7.52
CA THR A 2 -13.09 -14.36 7.40
C THR A 2 -12.71 -13.36 8.49
N GLU A 3 -12.76 -13.77 9.76
CA GLU A 3 -12.41 -12.88 10.88
C GLU A 3 -10.90 -12.57 10.98
N GLU A 4 -10.07 -13.52 10.57
CA GLU A 4 -8.62 -13.31 10.48
C GLU A 4 -8.26 -12.32 9.36
N LEU A 5 -8.90 -12.43 8.19
CA LEU A 5 -8.72 -11.47 7.10
C LEU A 5 -9.15 -10.06 7.53
N LYS A 6 -10.31 -9.91 8.18
CA LYS A 6 -10.74 -8.62 8.72
C LYS A 6 -9.74 -8.03 9.71
N ARG A 7 -9.22 -8.86 10.64
CA ARG A 7 -8.20 -8.43 11.60
C ARG A 7 -6.94 -7.94 10.89
N VAL A 8 -6.40 -8.72 9.96
CA VAL A 8 -5.20 -8.38 9.20
C VAL A 8 -5.40 -7.09 8.41
N LEU A 9 -6.54 -6.93 7.72
CA LEU A 9 -6.86 -5.71 6.97
C LEU A 9 -6.97 -4.48 7.89
N SER A 10 -7.60 -4.62 9.06
CA SER A 10 -7.70 -3.54 10.06
C SER A 10 -6.33 -3.10 10.58
N GLU A 11 -5.43 -4.06 10.87
CA GLU A 11 -4.06 -3.75 11.27
C GLU A 11 -3.25 -3.07 10.15
N ILE A 12 -3.44 -3.49 8.89
CA ILE A 12 -2.83 -2.84 7.73
C ILE A 12 -3.33 -1.41 7.60
N GLN A 13 -4.65 -1.18 7.66
CA GLN A 13 -5.24 0.15 7.58
C GLN A 13 -4.73 1.08 8.69
N SER A 14 -4.69 0.58 9.93
CA SER A 14 -4.17 1.34 11.07
C SER A 14 -2.70 1.71 10.88
N SER A 15 -1.93 0.87 10.19
CA SER A 15 -0.53 1.12 9.86
C SER A 15 -0.35 2.04 8.64
N LEU A 16 -1.30 2.05 7.70
CA LEU A 16 -1.27 2.90 6.51
C LEU A 16 -1.66 4.35 6.81
N CYS A 17 -2.64 4.59 7.67
CA CYS A 17 -3.11 5.93 8.05
C CYS A 17 -1.99 6.93 8.40
N PRO A 18 -1.01 6.60 9.27
CA PRO A 18 0.09 7.53 9.56
C PRO A 18 1.04 7.73 8.35
N LEU A 19 1.17 6.74 7.46
CA LEU A 19 2.00 6.85 6.25
C LEU A 19 1.35 7.75 5.20
N THR A 20 0.04 7.59 4.97
CA THR A 20 -0.71 8.44 4.04
C THR A 20 -0.79 9.87 4.56
N PHE A 21 -0.95 10.07 5.87
CA PHE A 21 -0.84 11.39 6.50
C PHE A 21 0.53 12.03 6.28
N SER A 22 1.61 11.28 6.52
CA SER A 22 2.99 11.79 6.33
C SER A 22 3.28 12.14 4.86
N MET A 23 2.81 11.29 3.93
CA MET A 23 2.94 11.55 2.50
C MET A 23 2.14 12.78 2.07
N ARG A 24 0.94 12.98 2.62
CA ARG A 24 0.14 14.17 2.35
C ARG A 24 0.84 15.44 2.81
N LYS A 25 1.39 15.44 4.04
CA LYS A 25 2.17 16.56 4.55
C LYS A 25 3.37 16.88 3.66
N TYR A 26 4.04 15.86 3.11
CA TYR A 26 5.11 16.05 2.14
C TYR A 26 4.61 16.79 0.88
N ILE A 27 3.49 16.34 0.30
CA ILE A 27 2.91 16.95 -0.90
C ILE A 27 2.54 18.41 -0.62
N ASP A 28 1.88 18.67 0.52
CA ASP A 28 1.43 20.01 0.90
C ASP A 28 2.60 20.98 1.16
N ASN A 29 3.77 20.49 1.57
CA ASN A 29 4.99 21.28 1.76
C ASN A 29 5.72 21.64 0.44
N GLY A 30 5.31 21.07 -0.70
CA GLY A 30 5.84 21.40 -2.01
C GLY A 30 7.36 21.19 -2.11
N LEU A 31 8.12 22.24 -2.42
CA LEU A 31 9.56 22.15 -2.66
C LEU A 31 10.42 22.24 -1.38
N GLU A 32 9.85 22.58 -0.23
CA GLU A 32 10.56 22.78 1.05
C GLU A 32 10.69 21.50 1.89
N VAL A 33 10.87 20.38 1.20
CA VAL A 33 10.70 19.05 1.78
C VAL A 33 11.99 18.48 2.34
N ASN A 34 11.88 17.87 3.52
CA ASN A 34 12.97 17.08 4.09
C ASN A 34 13.04 15.72 3.39
N ILE A 35 14.09 15.53 2.58
CA ILE A 35 14.29 14.31 1.80
C ILE A 35 14.44 13.06 2.68
N ASP A 36 14.99 13.20 3.89
CA ASP A 36 15.22 12.06 4.78
C ASP A 36 13.92 11.54 5.41
N ASP A 37 12.94 12.43 5.63
CA ASP A 37 11.60 12.04 6.08
C ASP A 37 10.90 11.18 5.02
N ILE A 38 11.11 11.46 3.73
CA ILE A 38 10.55 10.69 2.62
C ILE A 38 11.26 9.34 2.44
N ASP A 39 12.58 9.29 2.61
CA ASP A 39 13.33 8.02 2.58
C ASP A 39 12.82 7.10 3.70
N THR A 40 12.58 7.67 4.88
CA THR A 40 11.98 6.99 6.03
C THR A 40 10.54 6.54 5.76
N LEU A 41 9.74 7.36 5.08
CA LEU A 41 8.40 6.98 4.62
C LEU A 41 8.46 5.76 3.67
N GLY A 42 9.33 5.80 2.66
CA GLY A 42 9.53 4.69 1.73
C GLY A 42 10.01 3.41 2.44
N GLN A 43 10.88 3.53 3.44
CA GLN A 43 11.30 2.40 4.27
C GLN A 43 10.13 1.85 5.11
N SER A 44 9.26 2.71 5.63
CA SER A 44 8.08 2.31 6.39
C SER A 44 7.10 1.48 5.54
N PHE A 45 6.89 1.84 4.27
CA PHE A 45 6.11 1.03 3.33
C PHE A 45 6.71 -0.36 3.11
N ILE A 46 8.02 -0.46 2.90
CA ILE A 46 8.74 -1.74 2.74
C ILE A 46 8.60 -2.59 4.01
N SER A 47 8.78 -1.98 5.19
CA SER A 47 8.65 -2.66 6.47
C SER A 47 7.22 -3.17 6.69
N LEU A 48 6.21 -2.37 6.33
CA LEU A 48 4.80 -2.76 6.40
C LEU A 48 4.50 -3.95 5.48
N ALA A 49 4.95 -3.88 4.23
CA ALA A 49 4.80 -4.96 3.26
C ALA A 49 5.39 -6.28 3.76
N ASN A 50 6.59 -6.23 4.34
CA ASN A 50 7.27 -7.40 4.90
C ASN A 50 6.56 -7.96 6.13
N ARG A 51 6.08 -7.08 7.04
CA ARG A 51 5.36 -7.49 8.25
C ARG A 51 4.16 -8.37 7.93
N PHE A 52 3.36 -7.99 6.92
CA PHE A 52 2.12 -8.70 6.58
C PHE A 52 2.30 -9.74 5.45
N ARG A 53 3.51 -9.92 4.91
CA ARG A 53 3.75 -10.79 3.75
C ARG A 53 3.28 -12.23 3.96
N ASN A 54 3.59 -12.83 5.11
CA ASN A 54 3.23 -14.22 5.39
C ASN A 54 1.73 -14.37 5.62
N GLN A 55 1.12 -13.48 6.42
CA GLN A 55 -0.33 -13.48 6.67
C GLN A 55 -1.12 -13.31 5.37
N LEU A 56 -0.71 -12.37 4.52
CA LEU A 56 -1.33 -12.15 3.21
C LEU A 56 -1.07 -13.32 2.25
N LYS A 57 0.06 -14.03 2.36
CA LYS A 57 0.31 -15.26 1.57
C LYS A 57 -0.60 -16.41 2.00
N GLU A 58 -0.77 -16.62 3.30
CA GLU A 58 -1.69 -17.64 3.86
C GLU A 58 -3.13 -17.35 3.45
N LEU A 59 -3.49 -16.06 3.45
CA LEU A 59 -4.75 -15.54 2.94
C LEU A 59 -4.74 -15.34 1.42
N LYS A 60 -3.91 -16.09 0.66
CA LYS A 60 -3.76 -16.10 -0.82
C LYS A 60 -3.92 -14.72 -1.51
N HIS A 61 -3.47 -13.66 -0.85
CA HIS A 61 -3.68 -12.26 -1.24
C HIS A 61 -2.38 -11.47 -1.19
N THR A 62 -1.35 -12.01 -1.83
CA THR A 62 0.00 -11.41 -1.82
C THR A 62 0.07 -10.08 -2.57
N VAL A 63 -0.90 -9.76 -3.43
CA VAL A 63 -0.90 -8.54 -4.23
C VAL A 63 -0.84 -7.29 -3.36
N LEU A 64 -1.55 -7.24 -2.23
CA LEU A 64 -1.49 -6.09 -1.32
C LEU A 64 -0.08 -5.88 -0.75
N SER A 65 0.59 -6.97 -0.32
CA SER A 65 1.97 -6.90 0.17
C SER A 65 2.92 -6.42 -0.92
N LEU A 66 2.75 -6.91 -2.16
CA LEU A 66 3.56 -6.48 -3.31
C LEU A 66 3.34 -5.02 -3.66
N THR A 67 2.10 -4.54 -3.71
CA THR A 67 1.79 -3.13 -3.99
C THR A 67 2.41 -2.20 -2.96
N LEU A 68 2.36 -2.54 -1.67
CA LEU A 68 3.01 -1.75 -0.62
C LEU A 68 4.55 -1.77 -0.74
N MET A 69 5.11 -2.92 -1.10
CA MET A 69 6.55 -3.05 -1.35
C MET A 69 6.99 -2.15 -2.52
N GLU A 70 6.25 -2.22 -3.63
CA GLU A 70 6.51 -1.43 -4.85
C GLU A 70 6.40 0.07 -4.59
N ALA A 71 5.40 0.50 -3.82
CA ALA A 71 5.27 1.89 -3.40
C ALA A 71 6.53 2.36 -2.64
N GLY A 72 6.96 1.58 -1.63
CA GLY A 72 8.14 1.90 -0.85
C GLY A 72 9.44 1.93 -1.67
N VAL A 73 9.64 0.95 -2.56
CA VAL A 73 10.81 0.91 -3.46
C VAL A 73 10.80 2.11 -4.42
N SER A 74 9.63 2.44 -4.97
CA SER A 74 9.48 3.55 -5.91
C SER A 74 9.74 4.90 -5.25
N ILE A 75 9.22 5.11 -4.04
CA ILE A 75 9.50 6.29 -3.20
C ILE A 75 11.00 6.44 -2.98
N ARG A 76 11.69 5.39 -2.54
CA ARG A 76 13.14 5.45 -2.29
C ARG A 76 13.95 5.64 -3.57
N GLY A 77 13.50 5.07 -4.68
CA GLY A 77 14.05 5.32 -6.01
C GLY A 77 13.94 6.79 -6.43
N ARG A 78 12.78 7.41 -6.17
CA ARG A 78 12.53 8.83 -6.40
C ARG A 78 13.42 9.72 -5.51
N VAL A 79 13.50 9.41 -4.22
CA VAL A 79 14.39 10.09 -3.25
C VAL A 79 15.84 10.10 -3.72
N ARG A 80 16.36 8.97 -4.21
CA ARG A 80 17.73 8.90 -4.75
C ARG A 80 17.95 9.84 -5.93
N ARG A 81 16.94 10.04 -6.78
CA ARG A 81 17.00 11.03 -7.88
C ARG A 81 16.98 12.45 -7.34
N MET A 82 16.10 12.75 -6.38
CA MET A 82 16.00 14.07 -5.73
C MET A 82 17.32 14.47 -5.06
N ARG A 83 17.98 13.55 -4.33
CA ARG A 83 19.30 13.81 -3.72
C ARG A 83 20.38 14.20 -4.74
N ARG A 84 20.26 13.80 -6.01
CA ARG A 84 21.23 14.12 -7.07
C ARG A 84 20.91 15.42 -7.80
N ARG A 85 19.64 15.73 -8.01
CA ARG A 85 19.19 16.84 -8.89
C ARG A 85 18.45 17.97 -8.19
N GLY A 86 18.24 17.85 -6.87
CA GLY A 86 17.30 18.68 -6.12
C GLY A 86 15.84 18.20 -6.28
N VAL A 87 14.96 18.82 -5.51
CA VAL A 87 13.51 18.60 -5.55
C VAL A 87 12.90 19.40 -6.70
N SER A 88 11.95 18.80 -7.42
CA SER A 88 11.23 19.44 -8.52
C SER A 88 9.73 19.18 -8.44
N ALA A 89 8.95 19.94 -9.21
CA ALA A 89 7.50 19.73 -9.34
C ALA A 89 7.15 18.31 -9.79
N ASP A 90 7.94 17.70 -10.69
CA ASP A 90 7.74 16.31 -11.14
C ASP A 90 7.86 15.28 -10.01
N ASP A 91 8.60 15.60 -8.94
CA ASP A 91 8.65 14.73 -7.77
C ASP A 91 7.32 14.80 -7.01
N ILE A 92 6.75 16.00 -6.85
CA ILE A 92 5.45 16.21 -6.19
C ILE A 92 4.34 15.44 -6.93
N VAL A 93 4.26 15.56 -8.25
CA VAL A 93 3.29 14.81 -9.07
C VAL A 93 3.43 13.30 -8.85
N PHE A 94 4.66 12.79 -8.83
CA PHE A 94 4.90 11.38 -8.54
C PHE A 94 4.38 10.97 -7.15
N PHE A 95 4.60 11.80 -6.13
CA PHE A 95 4.12 11.49 -4.78
C PHE A 95 2.60 11.62 -4.66
N GLU A 96 1.96 12.53 -5.40
CA GLU A 96 0.51 12.61 -5.53
C GLU A 96 -0.08 11.32 -6.13
N GLU A 97 0.51 10.79 -7.20
CA GLU A 97 0.08 9.53 -7.82
C GLU A 97 0.17 8.35 -6.84
N VAL A 98 1.31 8.23 -6.13
CA VAL A 98 1.49 7.20 -5.11
C VAL A 98 0.50 7.40 -3.96
N TYR A 99 0.28 8.64 -3.53
CA TYR A 99 -0.70 8.96 -2.49
C TYR A 99 -2.10 8.55 -2.88
N SER A 100 -2.57 8.91 -4.08
CA SER A 100 -3.91 8.56 -4.55
C SER A 100 -4.12 7.04 -4.57
N LEU A 101 -3.13 6.28 -5.04
CA LEU A 101 -3.23 4.82 -5.08
C LEU A 101 -3.27 4.20 -3.68
N VAL A 102 -2.37 4.61 -2.79
CA VAL A 102 -2.32 4.07 -1.43
C VAL A 102 -3.56 4.49 -0.65
N LYS A 103 -4.04 5.73 -0.84
CA LYS A 103 -5.22 6.24 -0.16
C LYS A 103 -6.48 5.51 -0.60
N LEU A 104 -6.61 5.19 -1.89
CA LEU A 104 -7.70 4.34 -2.39
C LEU A 104 -7.72 2.97 -1.71
N ILE A 105 -6.55 2.35 -1.52
CA ILE A 105 -6.45 1.07 -0.80
C ILE A 105 -6.84 1.24 0.68
N GLU A 106 -6.31 2.26 1.35
CA GLU A 106 -6.61 2.56 2.75
C GLU A 106 -8.12 2.76 2.96
N ASP A 107 -8.75 3.58 2.12
CA ASP A 107 -10.17 3.93 2.20
C ASP A 107 -11.06 2.73 1.86
N SER A 108 -10.67 1.93 0.85
CA SER A 108 -11.39 0.69 0.50
C SER A 108 -11.32 -0.36 1.62
N ILE A 109 -10.21 -0.42 2.36
CA ILE A 109 -10.12 -1.27 3.56
C ILE A 109 -11.01 -0.72 4.67
N ALA A 110 -10.96 0.59 4.91
CA ALA A 110 -11.74 1.25 5.96
C ALA A 110 -13.25 1.14 5.74
N SER A 111 -13.71 1.22 4.49
CA SER A 111 -15.12 1.06 4.11
C SER A 111 -15.59 -0.41 4.12
N GLY A 112 -14.64 -1.36 4.14
CA GLY A 112 -14.91 -2.79 4.00
C GLY A 112 -15.08 -3.27 2.55
N GLU A 113 -15.08 -2.37 1.57
CA GLU A 113 -15.16 -2.73 0.14
C GLU A 113 -14.05 -3.69 -0.27
N TYR A 114 -12.83 -3.46 0.21
CA TYR A 114 -11.69 -4.32 -0.08
C TYR A 114 -11.96 -5.75 0.38
N TYR A 115 -12.50 -5.90 1.59
CA TYR A 115 -12.83 -7.21 2.16
C TYR A 115 -13.92 -7.92 1.34
N GLU A 116 -14.98 -7.21 0.96
CA GLU A 116 -16.06 -7.77 0.15
C GLU A 116 -15.59 -8.22 -1.23
N GLU A 117 -14.72 -7.45 -1.89
CA GLU A 117 -14.12 -7.85 -3.18
C GLU A 117 -13.26 -9.10 -3.04
N LEU A 118 -12.50 -9.23 -1.94
CA LEU A 118 -11.77 -10.47 -1.67
C LEU A 118 -12.70 -11.66 -1.51
N LEU A 119 -13.80 -11.51 -0.76
CA LEU A 119 -14.78 -12.58 -0.61
C LEU A 119 -15.38 -13.01 -1.95
N LYS A 120 -15.66 -12.08 -2.86
CA LYS A 120 -16.17 -12.40 -4.21
C LYS A 120 -15.17 -13.25 -4.99
N ILE A 121 -13.90 -12.84 -5.01
CA ILE A 121 -12.82 -13.58 -5.69
C ILE A 121 -12.69 -15.00 -5.10
N TYR A 122 -12.75 -15.11 -3.77
CA TYR A 122 -12.68 -16.39 -3.08
C TYR A 122 -13.85 -17.33 -3.42
N ARG A 123 -15.07 -16.81 -3.41
CA ARG A 123 -16.27 -17.58 -3.78
C ARG A 123 -16.26 -17.98 -5.25
N GLY A 124 -15.79 -17.09 -6.14
CA GLY A 124 -15.63 -17.40 -7.56
C GLY A 124 -14.69 -18.58 -7.82
N LYS A 125 -13.49 -18.56 -7.21
CA LYS A 125 -12.51 -19.65 -7.34
C LYS A 125 -13.02 -20.99 -6.82
N LEU A 126 -13.74 -20.99 -5.70
CA LEU A 126 -14.36 -22.21 -5.15
C LEU A 126 -15.36 -22.85 -6.12
N ASN A 127 -16.13 -22.03 -6.85
CA ASN A 127 -17.10 -22.54 -7.82
C ASN A 127 -16.43 -23.06 -9.11
N GLU A 128 -15.32 -22.48 -9.53
CA GLU A 128 -14.52 -22.96 -10.67
C GLU A 128 -13.82 -24.30 -10.38
N ASP A 129 -13.28 -24.46 -9.17
CA ASP A 129 -12.65 -25.72 -8.72
C ASP A 129 -13.67 -26.87 -8.60
N LEU A 130 -14.94 -26.57 -8.30
CA LEU A 130 -16.03 -27.56 -8.25
C LEU A 130 -16.53 -28.00 -9.64
N HIS A 131 -16.32 -27.22 -10.69
CA HIS A 131 -16.77 -27.50 -12.06
C HIS A 131 -15.68 -28.10 -12.96
N THR A 132 -14.45 -28.19 -12.47
CA THR A 132 -13.33 -28.87 -13.16
C THR A 132 -13.15 -30.32 -12.74
N HIS A 133 -13.96 -30.81 -11.79
CA HIS A 133 -13.94 -32.19 -11.28
C HIS A 133 -15.22 -33.01 -11.58
N THR A 134 -16.08 -32.55 -12.49
CA THR A 134 -17.24 -33.30 -13.04
C THR A 134 -17.03 -33.61 -14.51
#